data_AF-A0A6I1NNN1-F1
#
_entry.id   AF-A0A6I1NNN1-F1
#
_cell.length_a   1.000
_cell.length_b   1.000
_cell.length_c   1.000
_cell.angle_alpha   90.00
_cell.angle_beta   90.00
_cell.angle_gamma   90.00
#
_symmetry.space_group_name_H-M   'P 1'
#
loop_
_entity.id
_entity.type
_entity.pdbx_description
1 polymer ?
#
loop_
_entity_poly.entity_id
_entity_poly.type
_entity_poly.pdbx_seq_one_letter_code
_entity_poly.pdbx_strand_id
1 'polypeptide(L)'
;LEMFQRMLHTGASFFQRETASTVINAIVFEVNQILSVLTGVMVTLVRDSLTVIFLLGYLFYLNWRLTLIVAVILPGIGWLVSKINRRLRRLNREHQTLTNELSYIVEETVGGYKVVKVHNGEAYEMDRFTQMSKRLRGYAMRMTISGGLAQPLTQFL
;
A
#
# COMPACT_ATOMS: atom_id res chain seq x y z
N LEU A 1 -5.19 21.32 -21.53
CA LEU A 1 -5.53 21.42 -22.97
C LEU A 1 -5.41 20.06 -23.65
N GLU A 2 -4.27 19.37 -23.58
CA GLU A 2 -4.11 18.03 -24.18
C GLU A 2 -5.12 16.99 -23.67
N MET A 3 -5.38 16.92 -22.35
CA MET A 3 -6.41 16.01 -21.78
C MET A 3 -7.83 16.31 -22.32
N PHE A 4 -8.18 17.59 -22.47
CA PHE A 4 -9.47 18.01 -23.02
C PHE A 4 -9.57 17.70 -24.51
N GLN A 5 -8.48 17.90 -25.26
CA GLN A 5 -8.41 17.50 -26.68
C GLN A 5 -8.50 15.98 -26.84
N ARG A 6 -7.83 15.21 -25.98
CA ARG A 6 -7.93 13.74 -25.95
C ARG A 6 -9.37 13.30 -25.70
N MET A 7 -10.06 13.93 -24.74
CA MET A 7 -11.47 13.68 -24.46
C MET A 7 -12.37 13.90 -25.69
N LEU A 8 -12.14 14.96 -26.47
CA LEU A 8 -12.91 15.26 -27.68
C LEU A 8 -12.72 14.24 -28.81
N HIS A 9 -11.57 13.55 -28.86
CA HIS A 9 -11.28 12.52 -29.86
C HIS A 9 -11.59 11.09 -29.37
N THR A 10 -12.06 10.93 -28.13
CA THR A 10 -12.40 9.62 -27.57
C THR A 10 -13.74 9.13 -28.12
N GLY A 11 -13.80 7.85 -28.52
CA GLY A 11 -15.02 7.26 -29.06
C GLY A 11 -16.18 7.17 -28.06
N ALA A 12 -17.42 7.15 -28.57
CA ALA A 12 -18.64 7.13 -27.76
C ALA A 12 -18.73 5.97 -26.74
N SER A 13 -18.01 4.87 -27.00
CA SER A 13 -17.92 3.70 -26.11
C SER A 13 -17.22 3.98 -24.77
N PHE A 14 -16.44 5.06 -24.66
CA PHE A 14 -15.84 5.50 -23.40
C PHE A 14 -16.85 6.23 -22.52
N PHE A 15 -17.65 7.12 -23.11
CA PHE A 15 -18.69 7.88 -22.41
C PHE A 15 -19.91 7.03 -22.02
N GLN A 16 -20.06 5.84 -22.60
CA GLN A 16 -21.05 4.84 -22.15
C GLN A 16 -20.57 4.04 -20.92
N ARG A 17 -19.27 4.03 -20.63
CA ARG A 17 -18.67 3.30 -19.50
C ARG A 17 -18.38 4.21 -18.31
N GLU A 18 -17.94 5.44 -18.58
CA GLU A 18 -17.52 6.40 -17.57
C GLU A 18 -18.54 7.54 -17.42
N THR A 19 -18.79 7.97 -16.18
CA THR A 19 -19.70 9.09 -15.92
C THR A 19 -19.08 10.43 -16.30
N ALA A 20 -19.90 11.39 -16.75
CA ALA A 20 -19.43 12.75 -17.03
C ALA A 20 -18.72 13.38 -15.81
N SER A 21 -19.18 13.08 -14.60
CA SER A 21 -18.56 13.53 -13.35
C SER A 21 -17.15 12.98 -13.17
N THR A 22 -16.90 11.70 -13.50
CA THR A 22 -15.55 11.11 -13.45
C THR A 22 -14.59 11.85 -14.37
N VAL A 23 -15.01 12.14 -15.61
CA VAL A 23 -14.18 12.81 -16.61
C VAL A 23 -13.87 14.27 -16.20
N ILE A 24 -14.86 14.97 -15.65
CA ILE A 24 -14.67 16.33 -15.11
C ILE A 24 -13.68 16.30 -13.94
N ASN A 25 -13.82 15.34 -13.01
CA ASN A 25 -12.94 15.24 -11.84
C ASN A 25 -11.49 14.95 -12.26
N ALA A 26 -11.29 14.05 -13.22
CA ALA A 26 -9.98 13.73 -13.77
C ALA A 26 -9.31 14.96 -14.42
N ILE A 27 -10.04 15.72 -15.23
CA ILE A 27 -9.48 16.87 -15.94
C ILE A 27 -9.22 18.06 -15.00
N VAL A 28 -10.12 18.31 -14.04
CA VAL A 28 -10.09 19.52 -13.20
C VAL A 28 -9.26 19.32 -11.92
N PHE A 29 -9.37 18.17 -11.27
CA PHE A 29 -8.77 17.94 -9.95
C PHE A 29 -7.54 17.04 -9.99
N GLU A 30 -7.60 15.88 -10.65
CA GLU A 30 -6.50 14.91 -10.61
C GLU A 30 -5.21 15.46 -11.23
N VAL A 31 -5.30 16.19 -12.35
CA VAL A 31 -4.13 16.82 -12.98
C VAL A 31 -3.47 17.84 -12.04
N ASN A 32 -4.27 18.69 -11.40
CA ASN A 32 -3.75 19.68 -10.45
C ASN A 32 -3.17 19.02 -9.20
N GLN A 33 -3.78 17.94 -8.73
CA GLN A 33 -3.28 17.18 -7.59
C GLN A 33 -1.94 16.51 -7.89
N ILE A 34 -1.78 15.90 -9.06
CA ILE A 34 -0.50 15.30 -9.50
C ILE A 34 0.59 16.36 -9.58
N LEU A 35 0.30 17.53 -10.17
CA LEU A 35 1.25 18.63 -10.26
C LEU A 35 1.66 19.16 -8.88
N SER A 36 0.70 19.31 -7.97
CA SER A 36 0.94 19.72 -6.59
C SER A 36 1.81 18.71 -5.85
N VAL A 37 1.52 17.42 -5.97
CA VAL A 37 2.32 16.34 -5.37
C VAL A 37 3.74 16.34 -5.95
N LEU A 38 3.89 16.45 -7.26
CA LEU A 38 5.21 16.46 -7.90
C LEU A 38 6.05 17.67 -7.45
N THR A 39 5.42 18.84 -7.41
CA THR A 39 6.07 20.07 -6.93
C THR A 39 6.46 19.95 -5.47
N GLY A 40 5.55 19.43 -4.63
CA GLY A 40 5.81 19.17 -3.22
C GLY A 40 6.99 18.21 -3.02
N VAL A 41 7.00 17.09 -3.75
CA VAL A 41 8.11 16.11 -3.69
C VAL A 41 9.43 16.75 -4.12
N MET A 42 9.45 17.57 -5.18
CA MET A 42 10.67 18.26 -5.60
C MET A 42 11.17 19.24 -4.55
N VAL A 43 10.28 20.06 -3.99
CA VAL A 43 10.63 21.01 -2.92
C VAL A 43 11.15 20.27 -1.69
N THR A 44 10.47 19.21 -1.26
CA THR A 44 10.89 18.38 -0.13
C THR A 44 12.24 17.73 -0.41
N LEU A 45 12.47 17.15 -1.58
CA LEU A 45 13.75 16.53 -1.94
C LEU A 45 14.90 17.53 -1.86
N VAL A 46 14.73 18.73 -2.43
CA VAL A 46 15.76 19.77 -2.41
C VAL A 46 16.02 20.25 -0.98
N ARG A 47 14.95 20.58 -0.25
CA ARG A 47 15.03 21.07 1.13
C ARG A 47 15.70 20.05 2.05
N ASP A 48 15.25 18.81 2.01
CA ASP A 48 15.74 17.76 2.90
C ASP A 48 17.18 17.39 2.54
N SER A 49 17.52 17.31 1.25
CA SER A 49 18.90 17.06 0.80
C SER A 49 19.85 18.17 1.26
N LEU A 50 19.47 19.44 1.09
CA LEU A 50 20.27 20.57 1.58
C LEU A 50 20.42 20.52 3.09
N THR A 51 19.32 20.28 3.82
CA THR A 51 19.32 20.17 5.29
C THR A 51 20.29 19.08 5.76
N VAL A 52 20.24 17.90 5.13
CA VAL A 52 21.14 16.78 5.43
C VAL A 52 22.59 17.15 5.16
N ILE A 53 22.90 17.78 4.02
CA ILE A 53 24.27 18.20 3.67
C ILE A 53 24.81 19.22 4.69
N PHE A 54 24.03 20.25 5.03
CA PHE A 54 24.44 21.26 5.99
C PHE A 54 24.63 20.68 7.40
N LEU A 55 23.70 19.85 7.88
CA LEU A 55 23.80 19.21 9.18
C LEU A 55 24.99 18.26 9.27
N LEU A 56 25.21 17.42 8.25
CA LEU A 56 26.37 16.54 8.22
C LEU A 56 27.67 17.34 8.19
N GLY A 57 27.76 18.37 7.33
CA GLY A 57 28.93 19.25 7.28
C GLY A 57 29.22 19.91 8.63
N TYR A 58 28.18 20.40 9.30
CA TYR A 58 28.29 20.99 10.65
C TYR A 58 28.75 19.98 11.71
N LEU A 59 28.19 18.75 11.69
CA LEU A 59 28.60 17.67 12.61
C LEU A 59 30.05 17.25 12.41
N PHE A 60 30.49 17.12 11.15
CA PHE A 60 31.88 16.81 10.82
C PHE A 60 32.85 17.90 11.30
N TYR A 61 32.46 19.18 11.17
CA TYR A 61 33.24 20.31 11.70
C TYR A 61 33.38 20.25 13.22
N LEU A 62 32.32 19.90 13.94
CA LEU A 62 32.32 19.87 15.41
C LEU A 62 33.07 18.66 15.96
N ASN A 63 32.73 17.44 15.52
CA ASN A 63 33.39 16.22 15.98
C ASN A 63 33.25 15.05 15.00
N TRP A 64 34.16 15.00 14.02
CA TRP A 64 34.21 13.94 13.01
C TRP A 64 34.27 12.51 13.56
N ARG A 65 34.84 12.30 14.76
CA ARG A 65 34.92 10.96 15.37
C ARG A 65 33.54 10.46 15.81
N LEU A 66 32.75 11.33 16.45
CA LEU A 66 31.40 10.99 16.89
C LEU A 66 30.46 10.85 15.70
N THR A 67 30.61 11.71 14.68
CA THR A 67 29.83 11.62 13.42
C THR A 67 30.05 10.29 12.70
N LEU A 68 31.30 9.81 12.59
CA LEU A 68 31.59 8.52 11.94
C LEU A 68 30.96 7.33 12.67
N ILE A 69 30.95 7.32 14.01
CA ILE A 69 30.30 6.26 14.79
C ILE A 69 28.80 6.20 14.45
N VAL A 70 28.12 7.34 14.49
CA VAL A 70 26.68 7.42 14.16
C VAL A 70 26.42 7.07 12.69
N ALA A 71 27.29 7.51 11.78
CA ALA A 71 27.18 7.23 10.35
C ALA A 71 27.28 5.73 10.03
N VAL A 72 27.96 4.92 10.85
CA VAL A 72 27.99 3.45 10.71
C VAL A 72 26.79 2.78 11.37
N ILE A 73 26.29 3.31 12.49
CA ILE A 73 25.13 2.74 13.20
C ILE A 73 23.84 2.93 12.40
N LEU A 74 23.63 4.12 11.80
CA LEU A 74 22.45 4.47 11.01
C LEU A 74 22.11 3.45 9.90
N PRO A 75 23.03 3.04 8.99
CA PRO A 75 22.73 2.04 7.98
C PRO A 75 22.43 0.67 8.57
N GLY A 76 23.00 0.32 9.73
CA GLY A 76 22.69 -0.93 10.44
C GLY A 76 21.22 -0.98 10.90
N ILE A 77 20.75 0.11 11.52
CA ILE A 77 19.34 0.27 11.90
C ILE A 77 18.45 0.27 10.65
N GLY A 78 18.81 1.06 9.64
CA GLY A 78 18.07 1.14 8.38
C GLY A 78 17.91 -0.22 7.68
N TRP A 79 18.95 -1.06 7.70
CA TRP A 79 18.90 -2.41 7.14
C TRP A 79 17.93 -3.33 7.90
N LEU A 80 17.98 -3.29 9.24
CA LEU A 80 17.07 -4.08 10.08
C LEU A 80 15.60 -3.68 9.86
N VAL A 81 15.32 -2.38 9.85
CA VAL A 81 13.98 -1.84 9.58
C VAL A 81 13.51 -2.23 8.18
N SER A 82 14.37 -2.09 7.17
CA SER A 82 14.05 -2.48 5.79
C SER A 82 13.67 -3.95 5.68
N LYS A 83 14.40 -4.85 6.36
CA LYS A 83 14.10 -6.29 6.39
C LYS A 83 12.72 -6.59 6.99
N ILE A 84 12.36 -5.90 8.07
CA ILE A 84 11.06 -6.05 8.74
C ILE A 84 9.93 -5.49 7.88
N ASN A 85 10.11 -4.30 7.30
CA ASN A 85 9.15 -3.71 6.37
C ASN A 85 8.91 -4.60 5.15
N ARG A 86 9.95 -5.23 4.60
CA ARG A 86 9.82 -6.14 3.46
C ARG A 86 9.02 -7.39 3.83
N ARG A 87 9.24 -7.94 5.03
CA ARG A 87 8.47 -9.07 5.57
C ARG A 87 7.01 -8.70 5.78
N LEU A 88 6.73 -7.53 6.36
CA LEU A 88 5.37 -7.03 6.58
C LEU A 88 4.63 -6.83 5.27
N ARG A 89 5.26 -6.20 4.28
CA ARG A 89 4.67 -6.01 2.95
C ARG A 89 4.28 -7.35 2.30
N ARG A 90 5.09 -8.38 2.46
CA ARG A 90 4.78 -9.73 1.96
C ARG A 90 3.57 -10.33 2.68
N LEU A 91 3.55 -10.29 4.02
CA LEU A 91 2.42 -10.80 4.81
C LEU A 91 1.12 -10.07 4.48
N ASN A 92 1.18 -8.75 4.25
CA ASN A 92 0.02 -7.95 3.91
C ASN A 92 -0.56 -8.34 2.54
N ARG A 93 0.31 -8.62 1.55
CA ARG A 93 -0.10 -9.14 0.25
C ARG A 93 -0.77 -10.50 0.37
N GLU A 94 -0.17 -11.43 1.11
CA GLU A 94 -0.74 -12.77 1.33
C GLU A 94 -2.09 -12.69 2.07
N HIS A 95 -2.22 -11.81 3.07
CA HIS A 95 -3.49 -11.55 3.75
C HIS A 95 -4.56 -11.00 2.80
N GLN A 96 -4.23 -10.02 1.96
CA GLN A 96 -5.16 -9.47 0.98
C GLN A 96 -5.62 -10.52 -0.04
N THR A 97 -4.71 -11.38 -0.52
CA THR A 97 -5.05 -12.48 -1.42
C THR A 97 -6.06 -13.43 -0.79
N LEU A 98 -5.86 -13.82 0.48
CA LEU A 98 -6.80 -14.68 1.20
C LEU A 98 -8.16 -14.01 1.45
N THR A 99 -8.17 -12.70 1.74
CA THR A 99 -9.43 -11.95 1.84
C THR A 99 -10.19 -11.95 0.52
N ASN A 100 -9.49 -11.76 -0.61
CA ASN A 100 -10.12 -11.79 -1.93
C ASN A 100 -10.69 -13.19 -2.26
N GLU A 101 -9.96 -14.25 -1.93
CA GLU A 101 -10.42 -15.63 -2.12
C GLU A 101 -11.64 -15.95 -1.24
N LEU A 102 -11.66 -15.47 0.01
CA LEU A 102 -12.81 -15.60 0.89
C LEU A 102 -14.04 -14.86 0.35
N SER A 103 -13.85 -13.63 -0.14
CA SER A 103 -14.94 -12.86 -0.77
C SER A 103 -15.47 -13.56 -2.02
N TYR A 104 -14.59 -14.17 -2.83
CA TYR A 104 -14.99 -14.94 -4.00
C TYR A 104 -15.86 -16.15 -3.64
N ILE A 105 -15.54 -16.89 -2.57
CA ILE A 105 -16.37 -18.01 -2.09
C ILE A 105 -17.78 -17.51 -1.73
N VAL A 106 -17.88 -16.37 -1.07
CA VAL A 106 -19.17 -15.76 -0.70
C VAL A 106 -19.94 -15.35 -1.94
N GLU A 107 -19.29 -14.69 -2.90
CA GLU A 107 -19.89 -14.27 -4.16
C GLU A 107 -20.40 -15.47 -4.97
N GLU A 108 -19.62 -16.55 -5.07
CA GLU A 108 -20.00 -17.82 -5.71
C GLU A 108 -21.20 -18.47 -5.01
N THR A 109 -21.19 -18.53 -3.68
CA THR A 109 -22.28 -19.11 -2.89
C THR A 109 -23.58 -18.32 -3.05
N VAL A 110 -23.50 -16.98 -3.05
CA VAL A 110 -24.65 -16.10 -3.22
C VAL A 110 -25.17 -16.15 -4.66
N GLY A 111 -24.30 -16.10 -5.66
CA GLY A 111 -24.68 -16.22 -7.07
C GLY A 111 -25.24 -17.60 -7.41
N GLY A 112 -24.71 -18.65 -6.79
CA GLY A 112 -25.09 -20.06 -6.96
C GLY A 112 -26.11 -20.59 -5.95
N TYR A 113 -26.78 -19.73 -5.16
CA TYR A 113 -27.59 -20.16 -4.00
C TYR A 113 -28.62 -21.25 -4.33
N LYS A 114 -29.20 -21.20 -5.53
CA LYS A 114 -30.18 -22.18 -6.00
C LYS A 114 -29.57 -23.57 -6.15
N VAL A 115 -28.34 -23.66 -6.67
CA VAL A 115 -27.59 -24.92 -6.85
C VAL A 115 -27.24 -25.51 -5.49
N VAL A 116 -26.76 -24.66 -4.56
CA VAL A 116 -26.41 -25.06 -3.19
C VAL A 116 -27.62 -25.65 -2.46
N LYS A 117 -28.79 -24.99 -2.56
CA LYS A 117 -30.04 -25.46 -1.93
C LYS A 117 -30.56 -26.75 -2.55
N VAL A 118 -30.52 -26.87 -3.87
CA VAL A 118 -31.02 -28.07 -4.59
C VAL A 118 -30.15 -29.30 -4.31
N HIS A 119 -28.83 -29.13 -4.15
CA HIS A 119 -27.91 -30.22 -3.86
C HIS A 119 -27.64 -30.43 -2.36
N ASN A 120 -28.35 -29.69 -1.48
CA ASN A 120 -28.14 -29.71 -0.04
C ASN A 120 -26.67 -29.47 0.39
N GLY A 121 -25.95 -28.64 -0.38
CA GLY A 121 -24.51 -28.41 -0.28
C GLY A 121 -24.08 -27.39 0.78
N GLU A 122 -24.98 -26.98 1.68
CA GLU A 122 -24.74 -25.91 2.66
C GLU A 122 -23.59 -26.24 3.62
N ALA A 123 -23.51 -27.50 4.07
CA ALA A 123 -22.44 -27.97 4.94
C ALA A 123 -21.07 -27.93 4.24
N TYR A 124 -21.05 -28.19 2.93
CA TYR A 124 -19.82 -28.13 2.13
C TYR A 124 -19.31 -26.70 1.99
N GLU A 125 -20.18 -25.74 1.63
CA GLU A 125 -19.79 -24.33 1.53
C GLU A 125 -19.40 -23.75 2.91
N MET A 126 -20.07 -24.18 3.99
CA MET A 126 -19.71 -23.79 5.35
C MET A 126 -18.31 -24.30 5.76
N ASP A 127 -17.96 -25.54 5.43
CA ASP A 127 -16.63 -26.08 5.70
C ASP A 127 -15.56 -25.36 4.88
N ARG A 128 -15.82 -25.12 3.58
CA ARG A 128 -14.94 -24.35 2.69
C ARG A 128 -14.68 -22.94 3.22
N PHE A 129 -15.73 -22.21 3.65
CA PHE A 129 -15.61 -20.90 4.29
C PHE A 129 -14.80 -20.97 5.59
N THR A 130 -15.06 -21.97 6.43
CA THR A 130 -14.40 -22.16 7.72
C THR A 130 -12.90 -22.44 7.55
N GLN A 131 -12.53 -23.30 6.60
CA GLN A 131 -11.12 -23.58 6.28
C GLN A 131 -10.38 -22.31 5.83
N MET A 132 -11.00 -21.51 4.96
CA MET A 132 -10.40 -20.26 4.46
C MET A 132 -10.28 -19.20 5.56
N SER A 133 -11.31 -19.05 6.39
CA SER A 133 -11.32 -18.13 7.54
C SER A 133 -10.23 -18.48 8.57
N LYS A 134 -10.00 -19.78 8.84
CA LYS A 134 -8.90 -20.23 9.70
C LYS A 134 -7.52 -19.85 9.13
N ARG A 135 -7.32 -19.99 7.82
CA ARG A 135 -6.07 -19.57 7.15
C ARG A 135 -5.87 -18.06 7.27
N LEU A 136 -6.90 -17.27 6.96
CA LEU A 136 -6.86 -15.81 7.07
C LEU A 136 -6.51 -15.36 8.50
N ARG A 137 -7.14 -15.96 9.52
CA ARG A 137 -6.84 -15.69 10.93
C ARG A 137 -5.39 -16.03 11.31
N GLY A 138 -4.86 -17.15 10.81
CA GLY A 138 -3.45 -17.52 11.01
C GLY A 138 -2.48 -16.49 10.41
N TYR A 139 -2.82 -15.93 9.25
CA TYR A 139 -2.06 -14.87 8.62
C TYR A 139 -2.15 -13.53 9.35
N ALA A 140 -3.35 -13.14 9.79
CA ALA A 140 -3.55 -11.96 10.61
C ALA A 140 -2.69 -12.02 11.90
N MET A 141 -2.64 -13.18 12.57
CA MET A 141 -1.81 -13.38 13.76
C MET A 141 -0.31 -13.22 13.46
N ARG A 142 0.18 -13.82 12.36
CA ARG A 142 1.59 -13.66 11.93
C ARG A 142 1.92 -12.20 11.60
N MET A 143 0.96 -11.46 11.07
CA MET A 143 1.07 -10.04 10.79
C MET A 143 1.11 -9.22 12.09
N THR A 144 0.26 -9.50 13.07
CA THR A 144 0.29 -8.85 14.39
C THR A 144 1.63 -9.09 15.10
N ILE A 145 2.15 -10.32 15.08
CA ILE A 145 3.46 -10.64 15.67
C ILE A 145 4.59 -9.89 14.93
N SER A 146 4.55 -9.86 13.59
CA SER A 146 5.56 -9.15 12.79
C SER A 146 5.43 -7.62 12.92
N GLY A 147 4.21 -7.11 13.13
CA GLY A 147 3.89 -5.69 13.27
C GLY A 147 4.19 -5.15 14.66
N GLY A 148 4.05 -5.98 15.70
CA GLY A 148 4.47 -5.66 17.06
C GLY A 148 5.99 -5.40 17.18
N LEU A 149 6.79 -5.89 16.22
CA LEU A 149 8.22 -5.57 16.09
C LEU A 149 8.47 -4.27 15.30
N ALA A 150 7.52 -3.84 14.47
CA ALA A 150 7.67 -2.65 13.62
C ALA A 150 7.43 -1.35 14.40
N GLN A 151 6.47 -1.37 15.31
CA GLN A 151 6.11 -0.22 16.15
C GLN A 151 7.26 0.28 17.04
N PRO A 152 8.03 -0.56 17.75
CA PRO A 152 9.23 -0.10 18.46
C PRO A 152 10.27 0.47 17.50
N LEU A 153 10.46 -0.12 16.32
CA LEU A 153 11.46 0.37 15.35
C LEU A 153 11.12 1.74 14.75
N THR A 154 9.83 2.05 14.59
CA THR A 154 9.40 3.39 14.17
C THR A 154 9.48 4.41 15.31
N GLN A 155 9.41 3.98 16.57
CA GLN A 155 9.54 4.86 17.74
C GLN A 155 11.01 5.13 18.14
N PHE A 156 11.95 4.28 17.73
CA PHE A 156 13.39 4.49 17.93
C PHE A 156 14.02 5.47 16.91
N LEU A 157 13.31 5.79 15.82
CA LEU A 157 13.72 6.76 14.80
C LEU A 157 13.18 8.15 15.14
#